data_AF-A0A7K4M0A2-F1
#
_entry.id   AF-A0A7K4M0A2-F1
#
_cell.length_a   1.000
_cell.length_b   1.000
_cell.length_c   1.000
_cell.angle_alpha   90.00
_cell.angle_beta   90.00
_cell.angle_gamma   90.00
#
_symmetry.space_group_name_H-M   'P 1'
#
loop_
_entity.id
_entity.type
_entity.pdbx_description
1 polymer ?
#
loop_
_entity_poly.entity_id
_entity_poly.type
_entity_poly.pdbx_seq_one_letter_code
_entity_poly.pdbx_strand_id
1 'polypeptide(L)'
;PPAQVLVVGCGNSELSEQMYDEGLCEDIVNIDVSEAVVRQMQERSANRRPRMSYLQMDALQMDFPDAVFQVVLDKGTLDAILADEEAATLAKADRMFAEISRVLQVGGRYLCISLAQAHVLKKAVEFFSQEGWVVRVHQVPSSGDKQQFALPIFVYVLTKFKKVPGSALQILEICPEDQDKPTRVESTEQLLEMVRDRQHYALLRSQLSKASNMEQLSLDLCSSESGSPRYTLHVVDSPSVKLSRDNHFAIFIIPQGRETEWLFGTEEGRRQLAASAGFRRLVAVALHREQHYEGMAGIQAELSGKVMELAPPGLPAGQQVPFLSVGGDIGVRMVQHRNTSPLSGEYIVEDVKGDDKCYFRRLIFLSNRNVVQSEARLLAPAPLPG
;
A
#
# COMPACT_ATOMS: atom_id res chain seq x y z
N PRO A 1 31.61 17.06 8.61
CA PRO A 1 32.37 15.82 8.92
C PRO A 1 31.83 14.64 8.10
N PRO A 2 32.67 13.73 7.60
CA PRO A 2 32.19 12.47 7.04
C PRO A 2 31.37 11.74 8.11
N ALA A 3 30.20 11.21 7.73
CA ALA A 3 29.31 10.54 8.67
C ALA A 3 29.92 9.20 9.11
N GLN A 4 29.99 8.97 10.42
CA GLN A 4 30.34 7.70 11.02
C GLN A 4 29.08 6.82 11.15
N VAL A 5 29.14 5.65 10.52
CA VAL A 5 28.01 4.71 10.40
C VAL A 5 28.28 3.49 11.25
N LEU A 6 27.30 3.09 12.06
CA LEU A 6 27.25 1.80 12.73
C LEU A 6 26.29 0.88 11.99
N VAL A 7 26.70 -0.33 11.64
CA VAL A 7 25.83 -1.38 11.11
C VAL A 7 25.65 -2.45 12.17
N VAL A 8 24.42 -2.64 12.65
CA VAL A 8 24.09 -3.64 13.68
C VAL A 8 23.63 -4.94 13.04
N GLY A 9 24.09 -6.07 13.59
CA GLY A 9 23.81 -7.41 13.05
C GLY A 9 24.22 -7.55 11.59
N CYS A 10 25.48 -7.21 11.27
CA CYS A 10 25.92 -7.11 9.88
C CYS A 10 25.82 -8.44 9.11
N GLY A 11 25.86 -9.58 9.81
CA GLY A 11 25.87 -10.89 9.20
C GLY A 11 26.99 -11.02 8.16
N ASN A 12 26.75 -11.84 7.15
CA ASN A 12 27.62 -11.97 5.98
C ASN A 12 27.17 -11.07 4.80
N SER A 13 26.29 -10.10 5.07
CA SER A 13 25.70 -9.21 4.09
C SER A 13 26.77 -8.37 3.36
N GLU A 14 26.59 -8.16 2.06
CA GLU A 14 27.46 -7.28 1.26
C GLU A 14 27.06 -5.79 1.36
N LEU A 15 25.98 -5.46 2.07
CA LEU A 15 25.45 -4.08 2.13
C LEU A 15 26.52 -3.05 2.48
N SER A 16 27.27 -3.27 3.58
CA SER A 16 28.30 -2.33 4.02
C SER A 16 29.43 -2.19 3.01
N GLU A 17 29.79 -3.28 2.35
CA GLU A 17 30.83 -3.31 1.33
C GLU A 17 30.42 -2.55 0.08
N GLN A 18 29.20 -2.77 -0.39
CA GLN A 18 28.64 -2.04 -1.54
C GLN A 18 28.56 -0.54 -1.24
N MET A 19 28.09 -0.17 -0.04
CA MET A 19 28.07 1.24 0.39
C MET A 19 29.46 1.89 0.39
N TYR A 20 30.49 1.14 0.78
CA TYR A 20 31.87 1.61 0.77
C TYR A 20 32.42 1.72 -0.65
N ASP A 21 32.25 0.67 -1.46
CA ASP A 21 32.79 0.56 -2.80
C ASP A 21 32.12 1.56 -3.77
N GLU A 22 30.86 1.92 -3.54
CA GLU A 22 30.13 2.98 -4.26
C GLU A 22 30.46 4.40 -3.74
N GLY A 23 31.25 4.53 -2.67
CA GLY A 23 31.63 5.83 -2.11
C GLY A 23 30.52 6.55 -1.33
N LEU A 24 29.46 5.84 -0.92
CA LEU A 24 28.37 6.40 -0.13
C LEU A 24 28.84 6.75 1.30
N CYS A 25 29.66 5.89 1.90
CA CYS A 25 30.28 6.11 3.19
C CYS A 25 31.53 5.25 3.34
N GLU A 26 32.62 5.84 3.84
CA GLU A 26 33.87 5.11 4.09
C GLU A 26 34.09 4.77 5.57
N ASP A 27 33.47 5.50 6.52
CA ASP A 27 33.69 5.30 7.96
C ASP A 27 32.57 4.42 8.55
N ILE A 28 32.74 3.11 8.40
CA ILE A 28 31.71 2.11 8.72
C ILE A 28 32.23 1.14 9.78
N VAL A 29 31.54 1.08 10.91
CA VAL A 29 31.74 0.08 11.96
C VAL A 29 30.62 -0.94 11.87
N ASN A 30 30.95 -2.22 11.74
CA ASN A 30 30.00 -3.32 11.67
C ASN A 30 30.08 -4.13 12.96
N ILE A 31 28.94 -4.52 13.53
CA ILE A 31 28.89 -5.41 14.69
C ILE A 31 28.02 -6.64 14.41
N ASP A 32 28.44 -7.78 14.97
CA ASP A 32 27.65 -9.01 14.99
C ASP A 32 28.00 -9.85 16.23
N VAL A 33 27.07 -10.66 16.71
CA VAL A 33 27.30 -11.57 17.85
C VAL A 33 28.16 -12.78 17.45
N SER A 34 28.17 -13.14 16.17
CA SER A 34 28.86 -14.31 15.63
C SER A 34 30.33 -14.02 15.32
N GLU A 35 31.23 -14.56 16.14
CA GLU A 35 32.68 -14.48 15.92
C GLU A 35 33.09 -15.04 14.54
N ALA A 36 32.47 -16.13 14.11
CA ALA A 36 32.77 -16.77 12.83
C ALA A 36 32.47 -15.84 11.65
N VAL A 37 31.33 -15.15 11.69
CA VAL A 37 30.94 -14.17 10.67
C VAL A 37 31.87 -12.97 10.71
N VAL A 38 32.16 -12.43 11.89
CA VAL A 38 33.07 -11.29 12.05
C VAL A 38 34.45 -11.59 11.44
N ARG A 39 35.03 -12.77 11.73
CA ARG A 39 36.33 -13.17 11.13
C ARG A 39 36.26 -13.26 9.61
N GLN A 40 35.24 -13.93 9.09
CA GLN A 40 35.01 -14.04 7.64
C GLN A 40 34.95 -12.65 6.99
N MET A 41 34.21 -11.73 7.61
CA MET A 41 34.01 -10.38 7.10
C MET A 41 35.29 -9.52 7.17
N GLN A 42 36.08 -9.66 8.23
CA GLN A 42 37.39 -9.03 8.35
C GLN A 42 38.33 -9.48 7.22
N GLU A 43 38.41 -10.78 6.96
CA GLU A 43 39.23 -11.34 5.88
C GLU A 43 38.79 -10.81 4.50
N ARG A 44 37.47 -10.72 4.27
CA ARG A 44 36.90 -10.20 3.02
C ARG A 44 37.24 -8.72 2.77
N SER A 45 37.42 -7.92 3.83
CA SER A 45 37.63 -6.47 3.75
C SER A 45 39.07 -5.99 4.01
N ALA A 46 39.94 -6.83 4.61
CA ALA A 46 41.25 -6.46 5.19
C ALA A 46 42.19 -5.61 4.31
N ASN A 47 42.08 -5.69 2.97
CA ASN A 47 42.96 -4.96 2.04
C ASN A 47 42.24 -3.99 1.11
N ARG A 48 40.90 -3.99 1.11
CA ARG A 48 40.10 -3.19 0.17
C ARG A 48 39.44 -2.00 0.83
N ARG A 49 39.14 -2.10 2.13
CA ARG A 49 38.27 -1.17 2.84
C ARG A 49 38.89 -0.74 4.17
N PRO A 50 40.02 -0.01 4.15
CA PRO A 50 40.82 0.28 5.34
C PRO A 50 40.10 1.08 6.42
N ARG A 51 39.01 1.78 6.08
CA ARG A 51 38.18 2.54 7.01
C ARG A 51 36.92 1.80 7.48
N MET A 52 36.79 0.53 7.12
CA MET A 52 35.71 -0.34 7.56
C MET A 52 36.21 -1.32 8.62
N SER A 53 35.49 -1.41 9.73
CA SER A 53 35.80 -2.37 10.80
C SER A 53 34.65 -3.32 11.07
N TYR A 54 34.97 -4.50 11.61
CA TYR A 54 34.02 -5.52 12.04
C TYR A 54 34.39 -5.96 13.44
N LEU A 55 33.45 -5.91 14.37
CA LEU A 55 33.65 -6.21 15.78
C LEU A 55 32.63 -7.25 16.24
N GLN A 56 33.08 -8.21 17.07
CA GLN A 56 32.15 -9.09 17.76
C GLN A 56 31.52 -8.31 18.91
N MET A 57 30.21 -8.05 18.83
CA MET A 57 29.50 -7.25 19.83
C MET A 57 27.99 -7.51 19.78
N ASP A 58 27.34 -7.51 20.94
CA ASP A 58 25.89 -7.63 21.06
C ASP A 58 25.23 -6.26 20.89
N ALA A 59 24.28 -6.13 19.96
CA ALA A 59 23.53 -4.88 19.76
C ALA A 59 22.62 -4.53 20.96
N LEU A 60 22.38 -5.47 21.88
CA LEU A 60 21.65 -5.24 23.13
C LEU A 60 22.52 -4.60 24.22
N GLN A 61 23.84 -4.57 24.05
CA GLN A 61 24.81 -3.99 24.97
C GLN A 61 26.11 -3.66 24.21
N MET A 62 26.25 -2.43 23.76
CA MET A 62 27.37 -1.97 22.93
C MET A 62 28.45 -1.27 23.75
N ASP A 63 29.71 -1.62 23.51
CA ASP A 63 30.87 -1.00 24.18
C ASP A 63 31.37 0.26 23.44
N PHE A 64 30.43 1.11 23.01
CA PHE A 64 30.73 2.41 22.40
C PHE A 64 30.41 3.58 23.33
N PRO A 65 31.09 4.73 23.20
CA PRO A 65 30.67 5.95 23.87
C PRO A 65 29.29 6.45 23.40
N ASP A 66 28.64 7.21 24.26
CA ASP A 66 27.39 7.90 23.92
C ASP A 66 27.60 8.89 22.77
N ALA A 67 26.60 9.03 21.91
CA ALA A 67 26.55 10.03 20.85
C ALA A 67 27.80 10.07 19.94
N VAL A 68 28.30 8.90 19.53
CA VAL A 68 29.46 8.78 18.63
C VAL A 68 29.04 8.66 17.16
N PHE A 69 27.95 7.97 16.85
CA PHE A 69 27.51 7.71 15.47
C PHE A 69 26.50 8.75 14.97
N GLN A 70 26.56 9.05 13.67
CA GLN A 70 25.55 9.89 13.00
C GLN A 70 24.45 9.05 12.35
N VAL A 71 24.77 7.81 11.98
CA VAL A 71 23.81 6.86 11.42
C VAL A 71 24.01 5.50 12.06
N VAL A 72 22.90 4.86 12.45
CA VAL A 72 22.84 3.44 12.73
C VAL A 72 22.03 2.79 11.60
N LEU A 73 22.53 1.70 11.04
CA LEU A 73 21.91 0.94 9.97
C LEU A 73 21.61 -0.48 10.47
N ASP A 74 20.38 -0.92 10.26
CA ASP A 74 19.94 -2.29 10.52
C ASP A 74 19.30 -2.84 9.24
N LYS A 75 19.67 -4.04 8.84
CA LYS A 75 18.97 -4.80 7.81
C LYS A 75 18.57 -6.18 8.35
N GLY A 76 17.33 -6.30 8.80
CA GLY A 76 16.75 -7.56 9.25
C GLY A 76 17.13 -8.02 10.66
N THR A 77 17.99 -7.30 11.39
CA THR A 77 18.37 -7.66 12.77
C THR A 77 17.21 -7.45 13.72
N LEU A 78 16.51 -6.33 13.60
CA LEU A 78 15.28 -6.09 14.37
C LEU A 78 14.22 -7.15 14.08
N ASP A 79 14.02 -7.52 12.81
CA ASP A 79 13.09 -8.59 12.43
C ASP A 79 13.48 -9.94 13.08
N ALA A 80 14.79 -10.23 13.15
CA ALA A 80 15.29 -11.45 13.80
C ALA A 80 15.15 -11.42 15.33
N ILE A 81 15.30 -10.25 15.96
CA ILE A 81 15.10 -10.07 17.41
C ILE A 81 13.62 -10.18 17.78
N LEU A 82 12.74 -9.64 16.93
CA LEU A 82 11.28 -9.68 17.06
C LEU A 82 10.69 -10.80 16.20
N ALA A 83 11.19 -12.03 16.36
CA ALA A 83 10.66 -13.20 15.64
C ALA A 83 9.21 -13.56 16.07
N ASP A 84 8.78 -13.09 17.23
CA ASP A 84 7.46 -13.32 17.82
C ASP A 84 7.01 -12.09 18.66
N GLU A 85 5.85 -12.21 19.31
CA GLU A 85 5.26 -11.18 20.17
C GLU A 85 5.45 -11.50 21.68
N GLU A 86 6.39 -12.36 22.04
CA GLU A 86 6.62 -12.73 23.43
C GLU A 86 7.29 -11.61 24.23
N ALA A 87 7.02 -11.54 25.54
CA ALA A 87 7.59 -10.52 26.41
C ALA A 87 9.14 -10.48 26.39
N ALA A 88 9.78 -11.64 26.19
CA ALA A 88 11.23 -11.75 26.14
C ALA A 88 11.84 -11.12 24.87
N THR A 89 11.22 -11.28 23.71
CA THR A 89 11.67 -10.67 22.43
C THR A 89 11.40 -9.17 22.43
N LEU A 90 10.24 -8.74 22.95
CA LEU A 90 9.92 -7.32 23.16
C LEU A 90 10.95 -6.62 24.06
N ALA A 91 11.35 -7.26 25.18
CA ALA A 91 12.36 -6.71 26.08
C ALA A 91 13.77 -6.67 25.46
N LYS A 92 14.09 -7.58 24.53
CA LYS A 92 15.34 -7.50 23.75
C LYS A 92 15.29 -6.31 22.79
N ALA A 93 14.18 -6.10 22.07
CA ALA A 93 14.02 -4.94 21.20
C ALA A 93 14.15 -3.61 21.99
N ASP A 94 13.56 -3.53 23.19
CA ASP A 94 13.72 -2.33 24.04
C ASP A 94 15.18 -2.06 24.41
N ARG A 95 15.96 -3.10 24.72
CA ARG A 95 17.40 -2.96 24.99
C ARG A 95 18.19 -2.52 23.76
N MET A 96 17.91 -3.12 22.60
CA MET A 96 18.50 -2.72 21.32
C MET A 96 18.22 -1.23 21.04
N PHE A 97 16.96 -0.81 21.16
CA PHE A 97 16.57 0.57 20.90
C PHE A 97 17.19 1.55 21.90
N ALA A 98 17.33 1.17 23.17
CA ALA A 98 18.03 1.97 24.16
C ALA A 98 19.51 2.17 23.79
N GLU A 99 20.21 1.12 23.36
CA GLU A 99 21.60 1.21 22.91
C GLU A 99 21.75 2.04 21.63
N ILE A 100 20.88 1.83 20.64
CA ILE A 100 20.84 2.65 19.42
C ILE A 100 20.61 4.11 19.77
N SER A 101 19.66 4.39 20.66
CA SER A 101 19.42 5.75 21.14
C SER A 101 20.66 6.31 21.81
N ARG A 102 21.33 5.56 22.69
CA ARG A 102 22.51 6.03 23.43
C ARG A 102 23.68 6.39 22.52
N VAL A 103 24.05 5.52 21.58
CA VAL A 103 25.23 5.71 20.71
C VAL A 103 25.01 6.72 19.59
N LEU A 104 23.75 7.02 19.25
CA LEU A 104 23.38 7.95 18.18
C LEU A 104 23.37 9.40 18.66
N GLN A 105 23.97 10.28 17.86
CA GLN A 105 23.94 11.73 18.09
C GLN A 105 22.53 12.32 17.94
N VAL A 106 22.28 13.45 18.61
CA VAL A 106 21.11 14.27 18.31
C VAL A 106 21.20 14.75 16.86
N GLY A 107 20.12 14.59 16.10
CA GLY A 107 20.08 14.82 14.65
C GLY A 107 20.56 13.63 13.82
N GLY A 108 21.11 12.60 14.46
CA GLY A 108 21.46 11.33 13.83
C GLY A 108 20.22 10.51 13.47
N ARG A 109 20.41 9.49 12.64
CA ARG A 109 19.33 8.65 12.12
C ARG A 109 19.57 7.17 12.36
N TYR A 110 18.53 6.48 12.82
CA TYR A 110 18.46 5.03 12.75
C TYR A 110 17.68 4.65 11.48
N LEU A 111 18.33 3.90 10.59
CA LEU A 111 17.79 3.40 9.33
C LEU A 111 17.56 1.89 9.46
N CYS A 112 16.30 1.47 9.57
CA CYS A 112 15.93 0.06 9.72
C CYS A 112 15.28 -0.46 8.45
N ILE A 113 15.96 -1.36 7.74
CA ILE A 113 15.45 -2.05 6.56
C ILE A 113 14.76 -3.33 7.03
N SER A 114 13.45 -3.42 6.80
CA SER A 114 12.58 -4.48 7.34
C SER A 114 11.49 -4.85 6.33
N LEU A 115 10.94 -6.06 6.48
CA LEU A 115 9.71 -6.47 5.78
C LEU A 115 8.45 -5.88 6.42
N ALA A 116 8.58 -5.15 7.52
CA ALA A 116 7.53 -4.49 8.26
C ALA A 116 6.38 -5.38 8.70
N GLN A 117 6.69 -6.54 9.27
CA GLN A 117 5.68 -7.31 9.99
C GLN A 117 4.98 -6.42 11.03
N ALA A 118 3.68 -6.64 11.23
CA ALA A 118 2.83 -5.71 11.96
C ALA A 118 3.35 -5.40 13.37
N HIS A 119 3.83 -6.41 14.10
CA HIS A 119 4.38 -6.26 15.44
C HIS A 119 5.75 -5.57 15.45
N VAL A 120 6.62 -5.86 14.46
CA VAL A 120 7.93 -5.21 14.30
C VAL A 120 7.78 -3.71 14.07
N LEU A 121 6.94 -3.34 13.11
CA LEU A 121 6.67 -1.94 12.78
C LEU A 121 6.05 -1.22 13.99
N LYS A 122 5.02 -1.83 14.61
CA LYS A 122 4.36 -1.27 15.79
C LYS A 122 5.35 -0.98 16.90
N LYS A 123 6.19 -1.95 17.26
CA LYS A 123 7.16 -1.83 18.34
C LYS A 123 8.17 -0.70 18.10
N ALA A 124 8.69 -0.56 16.87
CA ALA A 124 9.59 0.52 16.50
C ALA A 124 8.89 1.89 16.53
N VAL A 125 7.72 2.03 15.88
CA VAL A 125 7.00 3.30 15.80
C VAL A 125 6.60 3.79 17.20
N GLU A 126 6.06 2.92 18.05
CA GLU A 126 5.65 3.28 19.41
C GLU A 126 6.85 3.73 20.26
N PHE A 127 7.95 2.98 20.25
CA PHE A 127 9.12 3.32 21.05
C PHE A 127 9.70 4.68 20.65
N PHE A 128 9.98 4.87 19.36
CA PHE A 128 10.69 6.08 18.92
C PHE A 128 9.79 7.32 18.92
N SER A 129 8.48 7.17 18.65
CA SER A 129 7.55 8.31 18.78
C SER A 129 7.40 8.77 20.23
N GLN A 130 7.39 7.86 21.21
CA GLN A 130 7.35 8.19 22.65
C GLN A 130 8.64 8.87 23.12
N GLU A 131 9.78 8.56 22.49
CA GLU A 131 11.04 9.26 22.71
C GLU A 131 11.13 10.62 22.01
N GLY A 132 10.08 11.02 21.27
CA GLY A 132 10.01 12.30 20.58
C GLY A 132 10.81 12.35 19.28
N TRP A 133 11.10 11.18 18.68
CA TRP A 133 11.79 11.10 17.40
C TRP A 133 10.81 11.33 16.25
N VAL A 134 11.34 11.78 15.12
CA VAL A 134 10.59 11.77 13.86
C VAL A 134 10.64 10.36 13.30
N VAL A 135 9.48 9.78 13.01
CA VAL A 135 9.34 8.45 12.44
C VAL A 135 8.82 8.58 11.01
N ARG A 136 9.63 8.14 10.05
CA ARG A 136 9.24 8.13 8.64
C ARG A 136 9.42 6.73 8.06
N VAL A 137 8.40 6.21 7.41
CA VAL A 137 8.44 4.89 6.76
C VAL A 137 8.48 5.06 5.24
N HIS A 138 9.54 4.57 4.61
CA HIS A 138 9.68 4.55 3.15
C HIS A 138 9.40 3.16 2.61
N GLN A 139 8.57 3.05 1.58
CA GLN A 139 8.52 1.85 0.75
C GLN A 139 9.67 1.89 -0.26
N VAL A 140 10.47 0.83 -0.33
CA VAL A 140 11.56 0.71 -1.31
C VAL A 140 10.94 0.31 -2.66
N PRO A 141 11.30 1.00 -3.76
CA PRO A 141 10.79 0.64 -5.08
C PRO A 141 11.18 -0.79 -5.46
N SER A 142 10.22 -1.54 -6.01
CA SER A 142 10.50 -2.88 -6.51
C SER A 142 11.26 -2.79 -7.83
N SER A 143 12.49 -3.32 -7.87
CA SER A 143 13.21 -3.52 -9.12
C SER A 143 12.50 -4.60 -9.94
N GLY A 144 11.93 -4.20 -11.09
CA GLY A 144 10.94 -4.96 -11.87
C GLY A 144 11.26 -6.43 -12.18
N ASP A 145 10.18 -7.18 -12.46
CA ASP A 145 10.07 -8.57 -12.99
C ASP A 145 10.88 -9.70 -12.33
N LYS A 146 11.73 -9.43 -11.34
CA LYS A 146 12.56 -10.44 -10.67
C LYS A 146 12.40 -10.50 -9.16
N GLN A 147 11.31 -9.96 -8.61
CA GLN A 147 11.02 -10.15 -7.19
C GLN A 147 10.56 -11.60 -6.94
N GLN A 148 11.47 -12.43 -6.43
CA GLN A 148 11.12 -13.75 -5.88
C GLN A 148 10.19 -13.63 -4.66
N PHE A 149 10.25 -12.50 -3.96
CA PHE A 149 9.48 -12.22 -2.76
C PHE A 149 8.36 -11.22 -3.03
N ALA A 150 7.15 -11.56 -2.59
CA ALA A 150 5.93 -10.82 -2.92
C ALA A 150 5.69 -9.57 -2.05
N LEU A 151 6.36 -9.46 -0.90
CA LEU A 151 6.15 -8.36 0.02
C LEU A 151 7.14 -7.23 -0.25
N PRO A 152 6.69 -5.97 -0.14
CA PRO A 152 7.55 -4.81 -0.28
C PRO A 152 8.53 -4.72 0.89
N ILE A 153 9.67 -4.12 0.63
CA ILE A 153 10.68 -3.80 1.65
C ILE A 153 10.42 -2.36 2.11
N PHE A 154 10.55 -2.12 3.41
CA PHE A 154 10.43 -0.80 3.99
C PHE A 154 11.74 -0.35 4.65
N VAL A 155 11.97 0.95 4.67
CA VAL A 155 13.02 1.60 5.45
C VAL A 155 12.39 2.54 6.46
N TYR A 156 12.61 2.27 7.75
CA TYR A 156 12.24 3.20 8.81
C TYR A 156 13.38 4.19 8.97
N VAL A 157 13.08 5.46 8.71
CA VAL A 157 13.97 6.59 8.93
C VAL A 157 13.56 7.23 10.25
N LEU A 158 14.28 6.88 11.31
CA LEU A 158 14.02 7.30 12.68
C LEU A 158 15.04 8.36 13.07
N THR A 159 14.62 9.63 13.15
CA THR A 159 15.54 10.75 13.39
C THR A 159 15.48 11.20 14.84
N LYS A 160 16.63 11.16 15.51
CA LYS A 160 16.75 11.52 16.93
C LYS A 160 16.67 13.03 17.13
N PHE A 161 15.73 13.47 17.95
CA PHE A 161 15.66 14.85 18.43
C PHE A 161 15.87 14.90 19.94
N LYS A 162 16.14 16.10 20.47
CA LYS A 162 16.12 16.30 21.92
C LYS A 162 14.67 16.18 22.39
N LYS A 163 14.42 15.27 23.33
CA LYS A 163 13.14 15.15 24.01
C LYS A 163 12.83 16.48 24.69
N VAL A 164 11.76 17.16 24.25
CA VAL A 164 11.29 18.40 24.87
C VAL A 164 10.23 18.03 25.91
N PRO A 165 10.47 18.27 27.21
CA PRO A 165 9.49 17.95 28.25
C PRO A 165 8.15 18.66 27.97
N GLY A 166 7.05 17.92 27.99
CA GLY A 166 5.71 18.44 27.72
C GLY A 166 5.34 18.60 26.23
N SER A 167 6.26 18.29 25.30
CA SER A 167 5.93 18.24 23.87
C SER A 167 5.32 16.88 23.53
N ALA A 168 4.08 16.89 23.04
CA ALA A 168 3.40 15.71 22.49
C ALA A 168 3.57 15.61 20.96
N LEU A 169 4.49 16.36 20.36
CA LEU A 169 4.66 16.38 18.91
C LEU A 169 5.25 15.06 18.40
N GLN A 170 4.37 14.12 18.07
CA GLN A 170 4.69 12.95 17.27
C GLN A 170 4.67 13.36 15.80
N ILE A 171 5.81 13.18 15.13
CA ILE A 171 5.91 13.41 13.69
C ILE A 171 6.03 12.05 13.04
N LEU A 172 4.91 11.61 12.46
CA LEU A 172 4.76 10.34 11.78
C LEU A 172 4.55 10.61 10.29
N GLU A 173 5.35 9.98 9.45
CA GLU A 173 5.33 10.20 8.01
C GLU A 173 5.44 8.87 7.24
N ILE A 174 4.83 8.82 6.06
CA ILE A 174 4.97 7.71 5.12
C ILE A 174 5.34 8.25 3.74
N CYS A 175 6.28 7.59 3.07
CA CYS A 175 6.69 7.88 1.70
C CYS A 175 6.28 6.72 0.80
N PRO A 176 5.24 6.89 -0.04
CA PRO A 176 4.87 5.92 -1.08
C PRO A 176 6.00 5.74 -2.11
N GLU A 177 5.99 4.59 -2.79
CA GLU A 177 6.93 4.27 -3.88
C GLU A 177 6.91 5.32 -5.01
N ASP A 178 5.72 5.85 -5.34
CA ASP A 178 5.50 6.78 -6.47
C ASP A 178 5.57 8.27 -6.08
N GLN A 179 5.95 8.62 -4.84
CA GLN A 179 5.92 10.00 -4.35
C GLN A 179 7.21 10.38 -3.61
N ASP A 180 7.90 11.40 -4.11
CA ASP A 180 9.09 11.97 -3.48
C ASP A 180 8.78 12.73 -2.18
N LYS A 181 7.51 13.06 -1.93
CA LYS A 181 7.10 13.87 -0.78
C LYS A 181 6.51 13.00 0.34
N PRO A 182 7.04 13.07 1.57
CA PRO A 182 6.44 12.42 2.73
C PRO A 182 5.04 12.97 3.01
N THR A 183 4.11 12.06 3.30
CA THR A 183 2.76 12.38 3.78
C THR A 183 2.72 12.20 5.30
N ARG A 184 2.28 13.23 6.01
CA ARG A 184 2.15 13.17 7.48
C ARG A 184 0.86 12.45 7.86
N VAL A 185 0.93 11.64 8.91
CA VAL A 185 -0.22 10.90 9.47
C VAL A 185 -0.48 11.35 10.91
N GLU A 186 -1.73 11.17 11.35
CA GLU A 186 -2.21 11.73 12.62
C GLU A 186 -1.95 10.79 13.81
N SER A 187 -1.83 9.49 13.56
CA SER A 187 -1.61 8.50 14.62
C SER A 187 -0.74 7.32 14.17
N THR A 188 -0.24 6.59 15.17
CA THR A 188 0.49 5.33 14.96
C THR A 188 -0.40 4.32 14.24
N GLU A 189 -1.67 4.21 14.63
CA GLU A 189 -2.62 3.26 14.03
C GLU A 189 -2.80 3.52 12.53
N GLN A 190 -2.93 4.79 12.14
CA GLN A 190 -3.05 5.18 10.74
C GLN A 190 -1.77 4.84 9.95
N LEU A 191 -0.58 5.06 10.54
CA LEU A 191 0.68 4.67 9.91
C LEU A 191 0.75 3.14 9.67
N LEU A 192 0.37 2.36 10.69
CA LEU A 192 0.36 0.90 10.63
C LEU A 192 -0.62 0.37 9.57
N GLU A 193 -1.82 0.97 9.50
CA GLU A 193 -2.83 0.63 8.50
C GLU A 193 -2.33 0.93 7.09
N MET A 194 -1.74 2.10 6.85
CA MET A 194 -1.20 2.47 5.55
C MET A 194 -0.07 1.54 5.07
N VAL A 195 0.78 1.04 5.97
CA VAL A 195 1.82 0.05 5.62
C VAL A 195 1.19 -1.32 5.34
N ARG A 196 0.22 -1.74 6.16
CA ARG A 196 -0.51 -3.00 5.99
C ARG A 196 -1.24 -3.04 4.64
N ASP A 197 -1.91 -1.96 4.25
CA ASP A 197 -2.61 -1.87 2.97
C ASP A 197 -1.66 -2.06 1.78
N ARG A 198 -0.45 -1.51 1.87
CA ARG A 198 0.60 -1.68 0.84
C ARG A 198 1.08 -3.12 0.75
N GLN A 199 1.32 -3.77 1.90
CA GLN A 199 1.69 -5.18 1.93
C GLN A 199 0.57 -6.08 1.37
N HIS A 200 -0.68 -5.83 1.77
CA HIS A 200 -1.85 -6.53 1.25
C HIS A 200 -1.99 -6.35 -0.26
N TYR A 201 -1.84 -5.13 -0.75
CA TYR A 201 -1.91 -4.83 -2.17
C TYR A 201 -0.81 -5.53 -2.98
N ALA A 202 0.42 -5.53 -2.49
CA ALA A 202 1.53 -6.23 -3.12
C ALA A 202 1.33 -7.77 -3.15
N LEU A 203 0.82 -8.34 -2.05
CA LEU A 203 0.48 -9.76 -2.00
C LEU A 203 -0.62 -10.12 -3.00
N LEU A 204 -1.66 -9.29 -3.09
CA LEU A 204 -2.75 -9.43 -4.05
C LEU A 204 -2.23 -9.39 -5.49
N ARG A 205 -1.35 -8.44 -5.82
CA ARG A 205 -0.71 -8.37 -7.15
C ARG A 205 0.11 -9.62 -7.46
N SER A 206 0.90 -10.11 -6.50
CA SER A 206 1.65 -11.36 -6.66
C SER A 206 0.71 -12.55 -6.91
N GLN A 207 -0.40 -12.65 -6.18
CA GLN A 207 -1.39 -13.72 -6.39
C GLN A 207 -2.03 -13.64 -7.78
N LEU A 208 -2.44 -12.44 -8.22
CA LEU A 208 -3.00 -12.20 -9.55
C LEU A 208 -2.04 -12.54 -10.69
N SER A 209 -0.73 -12.43 -10.45
CA SER A 209 0.30 -12.80 -11.45
C SER A 209 0.51 -14.32 -11.56
N LYS A 210 0.28 -15.06 -10.47
CA LYS A 210 0.62 -16.49 -10.34
C LYS A 210 -0.58 -17.41 -10.61
N ALA A 211 -1.79 -16.98 -10.32
CA ALA A 211 -2.95 -17.86 -10.31
C ALA A 211 -3.82 -17.74 -11.57
N SER A 212 -4.33 -18.88 -12.03
CA SER A 212 -5.26 -19.00 -13.16
C SER A 212 -6.69 -19.38 -12.74
N ASN A 213 -6.98 -19.46 -11.43
CA ASN A 213 -8.24 -20.01 -10.91
C ASN A 213 -8.58 -19.53 -9.48
N MET A 214 -8.58 -18.22 -9.24
CA MET A 214 -8.92 -17.64 -7.92
C MET A 214 -10.41 -17.28 -7.82
N GLU A 215 -10.92 -17.25 -6.59
CA GLU A 215 -12.16 -16.54 -6.22
C GLU A 215 -12.07 -15.07 -6.66
N GLN A 216 -13.23 -14.45 -6.93
CA GLN A 216 -13.25 -13.09 -7.43
C GLN A 216 -12.64 -12.13 -6.39
N LEU A 217 -11.57 -11.43 -6.75
CA LEU A 217 -10.91 -10.47 -5.88
C LEU A 217 -11.57 -9.10 -6.00
N SER A 218 -11.66 -8.38 -4.88
CA SER A 218 -12.22 -7.03 -4.80
C SER A 218 -11.24 -6.11 -4.08
N LEU A 219 -11.05 -4.90 -4.60
CA LEU A 219 -10.23 -3.87 -3.96
C LEU A 219 -10.83 -2.48 -4.18
N ASP A 220 -10.70 -1.60 -3.18
CA ASP A 220 -11.16 -0.23 -3.26
C ASP A 220 -9.98 0.71 -3.60
N LEU A 221 -10.20 1.59 -4.59
CA LEU A 221 -9.32 2.73 -4.84
C LEU A 221 -9.94 3.97 -4.22
N CYS A 222 -9.26 4.52 -3.22
CA CYS A 222 -9.69 5.72 -2.52
C CYS A 222 -9.31 7.00 -3.27
N SER A 223 -10.13 8.03 -3.11
CA SER A 223 -9.79 9.38 -3.56
C SER A 223 -8.61 9.92 -2.76
N SER A 224 -7.65 10.55 -3.44
CA SER A 224 -6.52 11.22 -2.78
C SER A 224 -6.94 12.43 -1.94
N GLU A 225 -8.08 13.05 -2.25
CA GLU A 225 -8.57 14.24 -1.55
C GLU A 225 -9.35 13.88 -0.28
N SER A 226 -10.25 12.88 -0.37
CA SER A 226 -11.17 12.54 0.72
C SER A 226 -10.76 11.30 1.51
N GLY A 227 -9.83 10.48 1.00
CA GLY A 227 -9.47 9.19 1.58
C GLY A 227 -10.58 8.13 1.52
N SER A 228 -11.77 8.49 1.02
CA SER A 228 -12.92 7.58 0.92
C SER A 228 -12.87 6.77 -0.39
N PRO A 229 -13.43 5.55 -0.39
CA PRO A 229 -13.53 4.74 -1.60
C PRO A 229 -14.18 5.50 -2.74
N ARG A 230 -13.47 5.52 -3.88
CA ARG A 230 -13.92 6.13 -5.12
C ARG A 230 -14.31 5.10 -6.14
N TYR A 231 -13.53 4.04 -6.28
CA TYR A 231 -13.85 2.90 -7.13
C TYR A 231 -13.75 1.60 -6.35
N THR A 232 -14.63 0.64 -6.62
CA THR A 232 -14.39 -0.77 -6.25
C THR A 232 -14.08 -1.55 -7.52
N LEU A 233 -12.94 -2.24 -7.54
CA LEU A 233 -12.46 -3.02 -8.67
C LEU A 233 -12.64 -4.50 -8.33
N HIS A 234 -13.45 -5.17 -9.14
CA HIS A 234 -13.68 -6.59 -9.09
C HIS A 234 -12.90 -7.28 -10.20
N VAL A 235 -11.85 -8.02 -9.84
CA VAL A 235 -11.03 -8.75 -10.81
C VAL A 235 -11.65 -10.12 -11.08
N VAL A 236 -12.02 -10.37 -12.33
CA VAL A 236 -12.66 -11.60 -12.79
C VAL A 236 -11.77 -12.25 -13.86
N ASP A 237 -11.22 -13.42 -13.54
CA ASP A 237 -10.47 -14.24 -14.49
C ASP A 237 -11.39 -15.29 -15.14
N SER A 238 -11.27 -15.41 -16.47
CA SER A 238 -12.03 -16.35 -17.30
C SER A 238 -11.07 -17.33 -18.00
N PRO A 239 -10.65 -18.42 -17.32
CA PRO A 239 -9.65 -19.35 -17.85
C PRO A 239 -10.12 -20.13 -19.09
N SER A 240 -11.43 -20.15 -19.37
CA SER A 240 -12.03 -20.79 -20.54
C SER A 240 -11.78 -20.03 -21.86
N VAL A 241 -11.31 -18.78 -21.80
CA VAL A 241 -10.99 -17.98 -22.98
C VAL A 241 -9.62 -18.41 -23.55
N LYS A 242 -9.60 -18.90 -24.79
CA LYS A 242 -8.38 -19.40 -25.45
C LYS A 242 -7.33 -18.29 -25.64
N LEU A 243 -6.05 -18.64 -25.43
CA LEU A 243 -4.85 -17.79 -25.58
C LEU A 243 -4.66 -17.19 -26.99
N SER A 244 -5.38 -17.67 -28.01
CA SER A 244 -5.22 -17.28 -29.41
C SER A 244 -6.07 -16.07 -29.83
N ARG A 245 -6.72 -15.36 -28.90
CA ARG A 245 -7.51 -14.15 -29.15
C ARG A 245 -6.81 -12.92 -28.58
N ASP A 246 -6.88 -11.79 -29.26
CA ASP A 246 -6.29 -10.51 -28.80
C ASP A 246 -6.91 -9.97 -27.49
N ASN A 247 -8.03 -10.55 -27.04
CA ASN A 247 -8.82 -10.12 -25.88
C ASN A 247 -8.24 -10.62 -24.54
N HIS A 248 -7.10 -10.06 -24.15
CA HIS A 248 -6.39 -10.45 -22.93
C HIS A 248 -6.95 -9.78 -21.67
N PHE A 249 -7.21 -8.48 -21.76
CA PHE A 249 -7.52 -7.65 -20.60
C PHE A 249 -8.49 -6.54 -20.99
N ALA A 250 -9.50 -6.30 -20.16
CA ALA A 250 -10.45 -5.20 -20.35
C ALA A 250 -10.94 -4.66 -19.01
N ILE A 251 -11.35 -3.40 -19.02
CA ILE A 251 -11.98 -2.73 -17.89
C ILE A 251 -13.45 -2.54 -18.23
N PHE A 252 -14.35 -2.94 -17.35
CA PHE A 252 -15.78 -2.73 -17.50
C PHE A 252 -16.28 -1.75 -16.46
N ILE A 253 -16.72 -0.58 -16.88
CA ILE A 253 -17.33 0.41 -15.99
C ILE A 253 -18.80 0.04 -15.80
N ILE A 254 -19.18 -0.22 -14.55
CA ILE A 254 -20.58 -0.48 -14.20
C ILE A 254 -21.34 0.85 -14.28
N PRO A 255 -22.38 0.97 -15.13
CA PRO A 255 -23.14 2.21 -15.26
C PRO A 255 -23.77 2.62 -13.93
N GLN A 256 -23.73 3.93 -13.63
CA GLN A 256 -24.39 4.51 -12.47
C GLN A 256 -25.89 4.20 -12.50
N GLY A 257 -26.39 3.68 -11.39
CA GLY A 257 -27.78 3.27 -11.24
C GLY A 257 -28.04 1.83 -11.65
N ARG A 258 -27.05 1.08 -12.13
CA ARG A 258 -27.19 -0.35 -12.47
C ARG A 258 -26.45 -1.27 -11.52
N GLU A 259 -25.66 -0.75 -10.58
CA GLU A 259 -24.83 -1.54 -9.66
C GLU A 259 -25.59 -2.59 -8.82
N THR A 260 -26.89 -2.40 -8.60
CA THR A 260 -27.74 -3.34 -7.86
C THR A 260 -28.32 -4.46 -8.74
N GLU A 261 -28.19 -4.36 -10.07
CA GLU A 261 -28.61 -5.43 -10.97
C GLU A 261 -27.75 -6.67 -10.76
N TRP A 262 -28.36 -7.85 -10.84
CA TRP A 262 -27.69 -9.12 -10.57
C TRP A 262 -26.38 -9.28 -11.35
N LEU A 263 -26.36 -8.86 -12.63
CA LEU A 263 -25.21 -8.94 -13.53
C LEU A 263 -23.98 -8.19 -13.02
N PHE A 264 -24.16 -7.11 -12.26
CA PHE A 264 -23.07 -6.26 -11.78
C PHE A 264 -22.83 -6.39 -10.27
N GLY A 265 -23.90 -6.57 -9.50
CA GLY A 265 -23.86 -6.61 -8.04
C GLY A 265 -23.41 -7.95 -7.45
N THR A 266 -23.54 -9.06 -8.19
CA THR A 266 -23.20 -10.42 -7.70
C THR A 266 -21.92 -10.96 -8.35
N GLU A 267 -21.25 -11.89 -7.65
CA GLU A 267 -20.06 -12.55 -8.18
C GLU A 267 -20.41 -13.43 -9.39
N GLU A 268 -21.51 -14.19 -9.31
CA GLU A 268 -22.01 -15.00 -10.42
C GLU A 268 -22.35 -14.14 -11.64
N GLY A 269 -22.98 -12.99 -11.43
CA GLY A 269 -23.30 -12.04 -12.49
C GLY A 269 -22.04 -11.50 -13.17
N ARG A 270 -21.03 -11.09 -12.39
CA ARG A 270 -19.77 -10.58 -12.94
C ARG A 270 -18.97 -11.66 -13.68
N ARG A 271 -19.03 -12.93 -13.24
CA ARG A 271 -18.47 -14.06 -14.00
C ARG A 271 -19.18 -14.25 -15.34
N GLN A 272 -20.51 -14.17 -15.37
CA GLN A 272 -21.28 -14.24 -16.61
C GLN A 272 -20.97 -13.06 -17.55
N LEU A 273 -20.82 -11.85 -17.00
CA LEU A 273 -20.40 -10.67 -17.73
C LEU A 273 -19.02 -10.87 -18.39
N ALA A 274 -18.03 -11.34 -17.62
CA ALA A 274 -16.68 -11.62 -18.13
C ALA A 274 -16.67 -12.68 -19.24
N ALA A 275 -17.41 -13.77 -19.04
CA ALA A 275 -17.55 -14.83 -20.05
C ALA A 275 -18.19 -14.30 -21.35
N SER A 276 -19.20 -13.43 -21.23
CA SER A 276 -19.89 -12.84 -22.38
C SER A 276 -19.03 -11.80 -23.11
N ALA A 277 -18.24 -11.01 -22.37
CA ALA A 277 -17.31 -10.04 -22.93
C ALA A 277 -16.12 -10.73 -23.65
N GLY A 278 -15.79 -11.96 -23.23
CA GLY A 278 -14.80 -12.80 -23.92
C GLY A 278 -13.35 -12.36 -23.71
N PHE A 279 -13.05 -11.75 -22.56
CA PHE A 279 -11.69 -11.38 -22.14
C PHE A 279 -11.15 -12.37 -21.11
N ARG A 280 -9.85 -12.65 -21.15
CA ARG A 280 -9.21 -13.54 -20.16
C ARG A 280 -9.27 -12.96 -18.75
N ARG A 281 -9.02 -11.65 -18.60
CA ARG A 281 -9.25 -10.92 -17.35
C ARG A 281 -10.16 -9.72 -17.63
N LEU A 282 -11.24 -9.60 -16.87
CA LEU A 282 -12.12 -8.44 -16.86
C LEU A 282 -12.08 -7.81 -15.47
N VAL A 283 -11.82 -6.50 -15.39
CA VAL A 283 -11.97 -5.74 -14.14
C VAL A 283 -13.30 -4.99 -14.20
N ALA A 284 -14.28 -5.44 -13.42
CA ALA A 284 -15.54 -4.71 -13.29
C ALA A 284 -15.38 -3.61 -12.22
N VAL A 285 -15.60 -2.37 -12.62
CA VAL A 285 -15.37 -1.17 -11.80
C VAL A 285 -16.71 -0.58 -11.38
N ALA A 286 -17.00 -0.61 -10.08
CA ALA A 286 -18.15 0.07 -9.50
C ALA A 286 -17.78 1.50 -9.12
N LEU A 287 -18.69 2.45 -9.43
CA LEU A 287 -18.54 3.87 -9.14
C LEU A 287 -19.28 4.21 -7.84
N HIS A 288 -18.56 4.67 -6.81
CA HIS A 288 -19.17 5.06 -5.54
C HIS A 288 -20.09 6.27 -5.68
N ARG A 289 -21.22 6.25 -4.97
CA ARG A 289 -22.32 7.24 -5.13
C ARG A 289 -22.00 8.61 -4.55
N GLU A 290 -21.07 8.68 -3.61
CA GLU A 290 -20.65 9.89 -2.92
C GLU A 290 -19.60 10.70 -3.70
N GLN A 291 -19.22 10.21 -4.88
CA GLN A 291 -18.12 10.73 -5.67
C GLN A 291 -18.63 11.33 -6.97
N HIS A 292 -17.91 12.33 -7.48
CA HIS A 292 -18.23 12.98 -8.75
C HIS A 292 -17.37 12.43 -9.90
N TYR A 293 -18.00 12.21 -11.06
CA TYR A 293 -17.35 11.72 -12.28
C TYR A 293 -17.83 12.54 -13.47
N GLU A 294 -16.90 13.12 -14.22
CA GLU A 294 -17.21 13.96 -15.38
C GLU A 294 -17.68 13.15 -16.60
N GLY A 295 -17.23 11.91 -16.72
CA GLY A 295 -17.56 11.03 -17.84
C GLY A 295 -16.55 9.90 -18.04
N MET A 296 -16.76 9.10 -19.09
CA MET A 296 -15.92 7.95 -19.41
C MET A 296 -14.44 8.34 -19.62
N ALA A 297 -14.18 9.45 -20.30
CA ALA A 297 -12.81 9.92 -20.56
C ALA A 297 -12.06 10.31 -19.27
N GLY A 298 -12.75 10.95 -18.32
CA GLY A 298 -12.18 11.29 -17.01
C GLY A 298 -11.85 10.04 -16.18
N ILE A 299 -12.77 9.07 -16.16
CA ILE A 299 -12.55 7.77 -15.49
C ILE A 299 -11.37 7.02 -16.12
N GLN A 300 -11.28 7.01 -17.46
CA GLN A 300 -10.14 6.41 -18.16
C GLN A 300 -8.82 7.07 -17.77
N ALA A 301 -8.75 8.40 -17.79
CA ALA A 301 -7.56 9.15 -17.40
C ALA A 301 -7.12 8.86 -15.96
N GLU A 302 -8.08 8.75 -15.04
CA GLU A 302 -7.82 8.47 -13.62
C GLU A 302 -7.37 7.02 -13.38
N LEU A 303 -8.06 6.05 -13.99
CA LEU A 303 -7.86 4.63 -13.69
C LEU A 303 -6.72 3.98 -14.47
N SER A 304 -6.36 4.49 -15.65
CA SER A 304 -5.45 3.81 -16.59
C SER A 304 -4.13 3.40 -15.94
N GLY A 305 -3.53 4.23 -15.09
CA GLY A 305 -2.29 3.87 -14.40
C GLY A 305 -2.46 2.68 -13.44
N LYS A 306 -3.48 2.74 -12.58
CA LYS A 306 -3.69 1.74 -11.51
C LYS A 306 -4.24 0.42 -12.03
N VAL A 307 -5.10 0.43 -13.04
CA VAL A 307 -5.65 -0.83 -13.59
C VAL A 307 -4.60 -1.65 -14.34
N MET A 308 -3.57 -1.00 -14.90
CA MET A 308 -2.46 -1.70 -15.56
C MET A 308 -1.62 -2.52 -14.57
N GLU A 309 -1.59 -2.14 -13.29
CA GLU A 309 -0.96 -2.95 -12.24
C GLU A 309 -1.67 -4.30 -11.99
N LEU A 310 -2.91 -4.43 -12.48
CA LEU A 310 -3.75 -5.64 -12.39
C LEU A 310 -3.76 -6.47 -13.69
N ALA A 311 -3.02 -6.03 -14.72
CA ALA A 311 -2.96 -6.72 -16.00
C ALA A 311 -2.42 -8.16 -15.85
N PRO A 312 -2.94 -9.12 -16.64
CA PRO A 312 -2.42 -10.48 -16.64
C PRO A 312 -1.00 -10.54 -17.24
N PRO A 313 -0.17 -11.52 -16.84
CA PRO A 313 1.16 -11.68 -17.42
C PRO A 313 1.08 -12.02 -18.91
N GLY A 314 2.04 -11.51 -19.68
CA GLY A 314 2.13 -11.74 -21.12
C GLY A 314 1.25 -10.82 -21.98
N LEU A 315 0.74 -9.72 -21.41
CA LEU A 315 0.08 -8.67 -22.19
C LEU A 315 1.10 -8.04 -23.17
N PRO A 316 0.82 -8.02 -24.49
CA PRO A 316 1.69 -7.39 -25.47
C PRO A 316 1.99 -5.92 -25.15
N ALA A 317 3.25 -5.51 -25.32
CA ALA A 317 3.66 -4.14 -25.11
C ALA A 317 2.90 -3.20 -26.08
N GLY A 318 2.29 -2.14 -25.54
CA GLY A 318 1.53 -1.16 -26.30
C GLY A 318 0.10 -1.58 -26.66
N GLN A 319 -0.40 -2.73 -26.20
CA GLN A 319 -1.81 -3.07 -26.36
C GLN A 319 -2.69 -2.05 -25.60
N GLN A 320 -3.63 -1.43 -26.31
CA GLN A 320 -4.64 -0.59 -25.68
C GLN A 320 -5.65 -1.46 -24.94
N VAL A 321 -5.84 -1.17 -23.66
CA VAL A 321 -6.84 -1.85 -22.83
C VAL A 321 -8.19 -1.18 -23.03
N PRO A 322 -9.20 -1.88 -23.56
CA PRO A 322 -10.51 -1.29 -23.80
C PRO A 322 -11.24 -1.06 -22.47
N PHE A 323 -11.88 0.11 -22.38
CA PHE A 323 -12.87 0.42 -21.36
C PHE A 323 -14.27 0.24 -21.96
N LEU A 324 -15.05 -0.64 -21.35
CA LEU A 324 -16.36 -1.08 -21.79
C LEU A 324 -17.42 -0.59 -20.81
N SER A 325 -18.63 -0.38 -21.29
CA SER A 325 -19.82 -0.10 -20.46
C SER A 325 -21.08 -0.42 -21.27
N VAL A 326 -22.19 -0.72 -20.59
CA VAL A 326 -23.48 -0.87 -21.28
C VAL A 326 -23.92 0.47 -21.83
N GLY A 327 -24.19 0.55 -23.14
CA GLY A 327 -24.61 1.79 -23.81
C GLY A 327 -23.48 2.78 -24.12
N GLY A 328 -22.23 2.47 -23.74
CA GLY A 328 -21.06 3.30 -24.04
C GLY A 328 -20.91 4.56 -23.20
N ASP A 329 -21.79 4.78 -22.21
CA ASP A 329 -21.72 5.88 -21.25
C ASP A 329 -21.52 5.36 -19.81
N ILE A 330 -21.42 6.26 -18.83
CA ILE A 330 -21.22 5.91 -17.42
C ILE A 330 -22.55 5.76 -16.66
N GLY A 331 -23.69 5.73 -17.36
CA GLY A 331 -25.01 5.83 -16.78
C GLY A 331 -25.42 7.27 -16.44
N VAL A 332 -26.66 7.42 -15.98
CA VAL A 332 -27.20 8.71 -15.50
C VAL A 332 -27.77 8.49 -14.10
N ARG A 333 -27.21 9.19 -13.12
CA ARG A 333 -27.73 9.31 -11.75
C ARG A 333 -27.81 10.77 -11.36
N MET A 334 -28.98 11.20 -10.90
CA MET A 334 -29.21 12.55 -10.38
C MET A 334 -29.76 12.49 -8.97
N VAL A 335 -29.02 13.01 -8.01
CA VAL A 335 -29.48 13.11 -6.61
C VAL A 335 -30.59 14.16 -6.54
N GLN A 336 -31.77 13.75 -6.09
CA GLN A 336 -32.93 14.62 -5.88
C GLN A 336 -33.02 15.08 -4.44
N HIS A 337 -32.68 14.20 -3.50
CA HIS A 337 -32.70 14.50 -2.08
C HIS A 337 -31.67 13.67 -1.32
N ARG A 338 -31.05 14.24 -0.29
CA ARG A 338 -30.16 13.56 0.65
C ARG A 338 -30.52 14.01 2.05
N ASN A 339 -30.64 13.07 2.98
CA ASN A 339 -30.95 13.38 4.38
C ASN A 339 -30.59 12.19 5.29
N THR A 340 -30.78 12.36 6.60
CA THR A 340 -30.52 11.34 7.61
C THR A 340 -31.81 10.99 8.35
N SER A 341 -32.05 9.70 8.54
CA SER A 341 -33.17 9.16 9.32
C SER A 341 -32.64 8.59 10.65
N PRO A 342 -33.34 8.78 11.78
CA PRO A 342 -33.00 8.13 13.04
C PRO A 342 -32.99 6.60 12.98
N LEU A 343 -33.71 5.99 12.03
CA LEU A 343 -33.87 4.54 11.94
C LEU A 343 -32.86 3.86 11.00
N SER A 344 -32.53 4.50 9.87
CA SER A 344 -31.74 3.88 8.80
C SER A 344 -30.41 4.58 8.52
N GLY A 345 -30.14 5.69 9.21
CA GLY A 345 -28.99 6.55 8.98
C GLY A 345 -29.16 7.40 7.72
N GLU A 346 -28.07 7.66 7.02
CA GLU A 346 -28.10 8.46 5.79
C GLU A 346 -28.83 7.73 4.65
N TYR A 347 -29.65 8.48 3.92
CA TYR A 347 -30.36 7.98 2.75
C TYR A 347 -30.33 9.00 1.61
N ILE A 348 -30.55 8.48 0.41
CA ILE A 348 -30.59 9.26 -0.82
C ILE A 348 -31.81 8.90 -1.66
N VAL A 349 -32.42 9.92 -2.24
CA VAL A 349 -33.42 9.78 -3.29
C VAL A 349 -32.77 10.23 -4.59
N GLU A 350 -32.71 9.33 -5.57
CA GLU A 350 -32.02 9.58 -6.84
C GLU A 350 -32.87 9.15 -8.04
N ASP A 351 -32.72 9.89 -9.13
CA ASP A 351 -33.29 9.54 -10.42
C ASP A 351 -32.21 8.85 -11.26
N VAL A 352 -32.50 7.65 -11.75
CA VAL A 352 -31.59 6.84 -12.57
C VAL A 352 -32.23 6.51 -13.91
N LYS A 353 -31.41 6.41 -14.95
CA LYS A 353 -31.85 5.97 -16.28
C LYS A 353 -31.69 4.46 -16.41
N GLY A 354 -32.81 3.75 -16.55
CA GLY A 354 -32.83 2.32 -16.84
C GLY A 354 -32.81 2.03 -18.35
N ASP A 355 -33.12 0.78 -18.69
CA ASP A 355 -33.25 0.34 -20.08
C ASP A 355 -34.37 1.12 -20.82
N ASP A 356 -34.29 1.18 -22.15
CA ASP A 356 -35.25 1.87 -23.03
C ASP A 356 -35.47 3.37 -22.74
N LYS A 357 -34.47 4.05 -22.16
CA LYS A 357 -34.51 5.48 -21.79
C LYS A 357 -35.60 5.82 -20.77
N CYS A 358 -36.06 4.83 -20.00
CA CYS A 358 -36.97 5.07 -18.88
C CYS A 358 -36.21 5.62 -17.67
N TYR A 359 -36.83 6.53 -16.93
CA TYR A 359 -36.27 7.04 -15.68
C TYR A 359 -37.00 6.46 -14.49
N PHE A 360 -36.27 6.20 -13.42
CA PHE A 360 -36.78 5.65 -12.17
C PHE A 360 -36.29 6.50 -11.00
N ARG A 361 -37.16 6.77 -10.05
CA ARG A 361 -36.81 7.39 -8.77
C ARG A 361 -36.65 6.31 -7.72
N ARG A 362 -35.50 6.29 -7.06
CA ARG A 362 -35.13 5.27 -6.07
C ARG A 362 -34.82 5.88 -4.71
N LEU A 363 -35.18 5.15 -3.66
CA LEU A 363 -34.72 5.39 -2.29
C LEU A 363 -33.65 4.37 -1.94
N ILE A 364 -32.48 4.84 -1.48
CA ILE A 364 -31.35 3.99 -1.08
C ILE A 364 -30.86 4.42 0.30
N PHE A 365 -30.61 3.45 1.18
CA PHE A 365 -29.91 3.68 2.45
C PHE A 365 -28.41 3.50 2.25
N LEU A 366 -27.60 4.47 2.70
CA LEU A 366 -26.16 4.40 2.52
C LEU A 366 -25.49 3.37 3.44
N SER A 367 -26.20 2.93 4.49
CA SER A 367 -25.84 1.78 5.33
C SER A 367 -25.96 0.44 4.60
N ASN A 368 -26.81 0.34 3.55
CA ASN A 368 -26.93 -0.83 2.70
C ASN A 368 -27.04 -0.42 1.23
N ARG A 369 -25.89 -0.03 0.68
CA ARG A 369 -25.75 0.51 -0.68
C ARG A 369 -26.21 -0.45 -1.78
N ASN A 370 -26.28 -1.75 -1.52
CA ASN A 370 -26.57 -2.73 -2.56
C ASN A 370 -28.06 -3.04 -2.70
N VAL A 371 -28.93 -2.37 -1.93
CA VAL A 371 -30.36 -2.63 -1.90
C VAL A 371 -31.17 -1.36 -2.16
N VAL A 372 -31.99 -1.40 -3.22
CA VAL A 372 -33.01 -0.39 -3.49
C VAL A 372 -34.20 -0.62 -2.57
N GLN A 373 -34.54 0.39 -1.76
CA GLN A 373 -35.60 0.30 -0.75
C GLN A 373 -37.00 0.55 -1.34
N SER A 374 -37.06 1.43 -2.33
CA SER A 374 -38.27 1.76 -3.08
C SER A 374 -37.86 2.25 -4.47
N GLU A 375 -38.67 1.91 -5.48
CA GLU A 375 -38.48 2.34 -6.86
C GLU A 375 -39.83 2.74 -7.47
N ALA A 376 -39.86 3.86 -8.18
CA ALA A 376 -41.01 4.31 -8.96
C ALA A 376 -40.56 4.77 -10.36
N ARG A 377 -41.26 4.33 -11.41
CA ARG A 377 -41.02 4.80 -12.78
C ARG A 377 -41.51 6.23 -12.93
N LEU A 378 -40.66 7.11 -13.45
CA LEU A 378 -41.03 8.48 -13.79
C LEU A 378 -41.75 8.52 -15.14
N LEU A 379 -42.81 9.32 -15.20
CA LEU A 379 -43.48 9.66 -16.44
C LEU A 379 -42.65 10.70 -17.20
N ALA A 380 -42.63 10.62 -18.54
CA ALA A 380 -42.05 11.68 -19.35
C ALA A 380 -42.75 13.01 -19.01
N PRO A 381 -42.06 14.17 -19.02
CA PRO A 381 -42.71 15.45 -18.85
C PRO A 381 -43.82 15.58 -19.88
N ALA A 382 -45.05 15.83 -19.42
CA ALA A 382 -46.17 16.10 -20.31
C ALA A 382 -45.78 17.27 -21.23
N PRO A 383 -46.05 17.22 -22.54
CA PRO A 383 -45.87 18.39 -23.39
C PRO A 383 -46.65 19.56 -22.76
N LEU A 384 -45.97 20.68 -22.56
CA LEU A 384 -46.61 21.91 -22.11
C LEU A 384 -47.76 22.19 -23.08
N PRO A 385 -49.00 22.42 -22.60
CA PRO A 385 -50.07 22.86 -23.49
C PRO A 385 -49.62 24.18 -24.13
N GLY A 386 -49.53 24.15 -25.46
CA GLY A 386 -48.95 25.20 -26.29
C GLY A 386 -49.73 26.51 -26.32
#